data_AF-A0A967W2G5-F1
#
_entry.id   AF-A0A967W2G5-F1
#
_cell.length_a   1.000
_cell.length_b   1.000
_cell.length_c   1.000
_cell.angle_alpha   90.00
_cell.angle_beta   90.00
_cell.angle_gamma   90.00
#
_symmetry.space_group_name_H-M   'P 1'
#
loop_
_entity.id
_entity.type
_entity.pdbx_description
1 polymer ?
#
loop_
_entity_poly.entity_id
_entity_poly.type
_entity_poly.pdbx_seq_one_letter_code
_entity_poly.pdbx_strand_id
1 'polypeptide(L)'
;MTRGTGTVWSKAVQLTAGTHEYKYAVMHQWNAAYGDGGVGGGFPNYSVNIPADGIYFFAFDDADNSQSVTPASVPFVAYLDGDQEVPPVTTTGTGMGTFALNGDSTMLMYEITIQNLTGNIVASHFHNAPAGTNGGVVKTIFSGSAGTDTTFSGIWTSSDSEPLTPALVHELLAGNLYINVHTDQFPPGEIRGQVFPQAAKLLISEFVVTP
;
A
#
# COMPACT_ATOMS: atom_id res chain seq x y z
N MET A 1 8.45 -0.76 -9.89
CA MET A 1 8.00 -1.67 -8.81
C MET A 1 8.76 -1.29 -7.57
N THR A 2 8.22 -1.57 -6.40
CA THR A 2 8.89 -1.31 -5.12
C THR A 2 9.63 -2.57 -4.71
N ARG A 3 10.88 -2.43 -4.26
CA ARG A 3 11.64 -3.55 -3.74
C ARG A 3 11.33 -3.71 -2.26
N GLY A 4 10.99 -4.93 -1.83
CA GLY A 4 10.84 -5.27 -0.42
C GLY A 4 12.20 -5.58 0.23
N THR A 5 12.19 -6.33 1.33
CA THR A 5 13.37 -7.01 1.84
C THR A 5 13.69 -8.22 0.93
N GLY A 6 14.95 -8.40 0.52
CA GLY A 6 15.36 -9.51 -0.35
C GLY A 6 15.34 -9.21 -1.86
N THR A 7 14.88 -10.19 -2.65
CA THR A 7 14.97 -10.26 -4.13
C THR A 7 13.63 -9.98 -4.83
N VAL A 8 12.55 -9.80 -4.05
CA VAL A 8 11.19 -9.62 -4.58
C VAL A 8 10.87 -8.14 -4.80
N TRP A 9 10.39 -7.86 -6.01
CA TRP A 9 9.84 -6.59 -6.45
C TRP A 9 8.34 -6.73 -6.62
N SER A 10 7.55 -5.82 -6.06
CA SER A 10 6.10 -5.85 -6.25
C SER A 10 5.48 -4.52 -6.63
N LYS A 11 4.31 -4.58 -7.24
CA LYS A 11 3.46 -3.42 -7.56
C LYS A 11 1.99 -3.81 -7.46
N ALA A 12 1.23 -3.00 -6.74
CA ALA A 12 -0.23 -3.05 -6.79
C ALA A 12 -0.71 -2.30 -8.04
N VAL A 13 -1.65 -2.89 -8.77
CA VAL A 13 -2.27 -2.28 -9.96
C VAL A 13 -3.78 -2.51 -9.88
N GLN A 14 -4.55 -1.43 -10.00
CA GLN A 14 -5.99 -1.53 -10.23
C GLN A 14 -6.23 -2.03 -11.65
N LEU A 15 -6.94 -3.14 -11.80
CA LEU A 15 -7.29 -3.75 -13.08
C LEU A 15 -8.80 -4.02 -13.15
N THR A 16 -9.31 -4.07 -14.38
CA THR A 16 -10.67 -4.54 -14.68
C THR A 16 -10.65 -6.04 -15.00
N ALA A 17 -11.79 -6.71 -14.91
CA ALA A 17 -11.95 -8.08 -15.35
C ALA A 17 -11.57 -8.25 -16.83
N GLY A 18 -10.96 -9.39 -17.16
CA GLY A 18 -10.55 -9.75 -18.51
C GLY A 18 -9.05 -10.05 -18.63
N THR A 19 -8.61 -10.26 -19.87
CA THR A 19 -7.21 -10.57 -20.16
C THR A 19 -6.38 -9.29 -20.24
N HIS A 20 -5.30 -9.24 -19.47
CA HIS A 20 -4.31 -8.18 -19.50
C HIS A 20 -2.95 -8.73 -19.89
N GLU A 21 -2.13 -7.87 -20.47
CA GLU A 21 -0.75 -8.18 -20.83
C GLU A 21 0.24 -7.33 -20.04
N TYR A 22 1.33 -7.93 -19.57
CA TYR A 22 2.35 -7.23 -18.78
C TYR A 22 3.76 -7.78 -19.00
N LYS A 23 4.74 -6.99 -18.58
CA LYS A 23 6.17 -7.32 -18.56
C LYS A 23 6.86 -6.65 -17.38
N TYR A 24 8.00 -7.22 -16.97
CA TYR A 24 8.87 -6.62 -15.97
C TYR A 24 10.10 -6.01 -16.65
N ALA A 25 10.12 -4.69 -16.81
CA ALA A 25 11.26 -3.96 -17.38
C ALA A 25 12.33 -3.71 -16.30
N VAL A 26 13.58 -4.07 -16.61
CA VAL A 26 14.73 -3.88 -15.70
C VAL A 26 15.35 -2.51 -15.97
N MET A 27 15.60 -1.71 -14.92
CA MET A 27 16.26 -0.39 -15.02
C MET A 27 15.66 0.56 -16.06
N HIS A 28 14.34 0.47 -16.29
CA HIS A 28 13.60 1.25 -17.31
C HIS A 28 14.07 0.98 -18.75
N GLN A 29 14.76 -0.14 -18.99
CA GLN A 29 15.19 -0.56 -20.31
C GLN A 29 14.39 -1.78 -20.78
N TRP A 30 13.88 -1.71 -22.00
CA TRP A 30 13.08 -2.78 -22.61
C TRP A 30 13.91 -3.92 -23.21
N ASN A 31 15.19 -3.67 -23.50
CA ASN A 31 16.14 -4.66 -24.02
C ASN A 31 16.42 -5.80 -23.02
N ALA A 32 16.14 -5.59 -21.73
CA ALA A 32 16.28 -6.55 -20.64
C ALA A 32 14.95 -6.90 -19.96
N ALA A 33 13.81 -6.60 -20.60
CA ALA A 33 12.50 -6.90 -20.02
C ALA A 33 12.22 -8.41 -20.02
N TYR A 34 11.66 -8.91 -18.92
CA TYR A 34 11.17 -10.27 -18.79
C TYR A 34 9.73 -10.37 -19.30
N GLY A 35 9.51 -11.31 -20.23
CA GLY A 35 8.21 -11.66 -20.82
C GLY A 35 7.97 -13.18 -20.74
N ASP A 36 6.93 -13.67 -21.41
CA ASP A 36 6.52 -15.08 -21.38
C ASP A 36 7.72 -16.03 -21.59
N GLY A 37 7.91 -16.97 -20.66
CA GLY A 37 9.06 -17.87 -20.60
C GLY A 37 10.25 -17.43 -19.71
N GLY A 38 10.24 -16.24 -19.10
CA GLY A 38 11.21 -15.85 -18.06
C GLY A 38 12.64 -15.57 -18.53
N VAL A 39 12.84 -15.42 -19.85
CA VAL A 39 14.15 -15.09 -20.46
C VAL A 39 14.16 -13.61 -20.86
N GLY A 40 15.25 -12.91 -20.62
CA GLY A 40 15.43 -11.52 -21.08
C GLY A 40 15.65 -11.45 -22.59
N GLY A 41 15.09 -10.42 -23.25
CA GLY A 41 15.41 -10.12 -24.66
C GLY A 41 14.25 -10.12 -25.66
N GLY A 42 13.08 -9.57 -25.30
CA GLY A 42 12.03 -9.28 -26.29
C GLY A 42 11.00 -10.39 -26.52
N PHE A 43 10.82 -11.29 -25.56
CA PHE A 43 9.76 -12.30 -25.54
C PHE A 43 8.34 -11.69 -25.49
N PRO A 44 7.27 -12.47 -25.76
CA PRO A 44 5.89 -11.99 -25.69
C PRO A 44 5.54 -11.43 -24.31
N ASN A 45 4.50 -10.60 -24.22
CA ASN A 45 3.99 -10.18 -22.91
C ASN A 45 3.44 -11.40 -22.15
N TYR A 46 3.55 -11.40 -20.82
CA TYR A 46 2.78 -12.34 -20.01
C TYR A 46 1.30 -11.99 -20.17
N SER A 47 0.47 -13.01 -20.35
CA SER A 47 -0.98 -12.87 -20.33
C SER A 47 -1.50 -13.30 -18.96
N VAL A 48 -2.30 -12.45 -18.31
CA VAL A 48 -3.01 -12.78 -17.08
C VAL A 48 -4.50 -12.59 -17.28
N ASN A 49 -5.29 -13.60 -16.88
CA ASN A 49 -6.73 -13.47 -16.84
C ASN A 49 -7.15 -12.96 -15.45
N ILE A 50 -7.73 -11.77 -15.42
CA ILE A 50 -8.22 -11.10 -14.22
C ILE A 50 -9.70 -11.46 -14.05
N PRO A 51 -10.07 -12.25 -13.02
CA PRO A 51 -11.44 -12.76 -12.89
C PRO A 51 -12.48 -11.70 -12.50
N ALA A 52 -12.06 -10.60 -11.88
CA ALA A 52 -12.94 -9.53 -11.44
C ALA A 52 -12.19 -8.18 -11.40
N ASP A 53 -12.91 -7.07 -11.46
CA ASP A 53 -12.35 -5.75 -11.20
C ASP A 53 -11.75 -5.71 -9.79
N GLY A 54 -10.53 -5.20 -9.65
CA GLY A 54 -9.88 -5.14 -8.34
C GLY A 54 -8.41 -4.71 -8.40
N ILE A 55 -7.79 -4.62 -7.23
CA ILE A 55 -6.35 -4.43 -7.13
C ILE A 55 -5.68 -5.79 -7.22
N TYR A 56 -4.65 -5.91 -8.06
CA TYR A 56 -3.82 -7.11 -8.19
C TYR A 56 -2.37 -6.78 -7.87
N PHE A 57 -1.73 -7.72 -7.19
CA PHE A 57 -0.31 -7.69 -6.91
C PHE A 57 0.47 -8.41 -7.98
N PHE A 58 1.30 -7.65 -8.67
CA PHE A 58 2.35 -8.17 -9.52
C PHE A 58 3.60 -8.28 -8.67
N ALA A 59 4.16 -9.48 -8.54
CA ALA A 59 5.45 -9.71 -7.91
C ALA A 59 6.41 -10.39 -8.90
N PHE A 60 7.68 -10.01 -8.80
CA PHE A 60 8.80 -10.56 -9.56
C PHE A 60 9.97 -10.81 -8.60
N ASP A 61 10.45 -12.05 -8.54
CA ASP A 61 11.64 -12.41 -7.76
C ASP A 61 12.86 -12.40 -8.67
N ASP A 62 13.83 -11.52 -8.41
CA ASP A 62 15.05 -11.41 -9.23
C ASP A 62 16.10 -12.50 -8.94
N ALA A 63 15.87 -13.36 -7.94
CA ALA A 63 16.72 -14.52 -7.67
C ALA A 63 16.52 -15.64 -8.69
N ASP A 64 15.27 -15.89 -9.09
CA ASP A 64 14.89 -17.02 -9.94
C ASP A 64 14.02 -16.62 -11.16
N ASN A 65 13.78 -15.31 -11.33
CA ASN A 65 12.90 -14.71 -12.35
C ASN A 65 11.45 -15.21 -12.28
N SER A 66 11.01 -15.74 -11.14
CA SER A 66 9.63 -16.16 -10.94
C SER A 66 8.71 -14.95 -10.80
N GLN A 67 7.44 -15.16 -11.15
CA GLN A 67 6.43 -14.11 -11.13
C GLN A 67 5.12 -14.62 -10.56
N SER A 68 4.39 -13.74 -9.89
CA SER A 68 3.03 -14.02 -9.45
C SER A 68 2.11 -12.83 -9.66
N VAL A 69 0.85 -13.14 -9.96
CA VAL A 69 -0.24 -12.18 -9.97
C VAL A 69 -1.32 -12.69 -9.04
N THR A 70 -1.62 -11.96 -7.97
CA THR A 70 -2.62 -12.36 -6.98
C THR A 70 -3.59 -11.22 -6.72
N PRO A 71 -4.90 -11.49 -6.52
CA PRO A 71 -5.82 -10.44 -6.10
C PRO A 71 -5.43 -9.91 -4.72
N ALA A 72 -5.58 -8.60 -4.52
CA ALA A 72 -5.59 -8.04 -3.18
C ALA A 72 -6.81 -8.58 -2.42
N SER A 73 -6.60 -9.01 -1.18
CA SER A 73 -7.67 -9.60 -0.38
C SER A 73 -8.66 -8.54 0.10
N VAL A 74 -8.15 -7.34 0.43
CA VAL A 74 -8.93 -6.16 0.83
C VAL A 74 -8.16 -4.90 0.44
N PRO A 75 -8.71 -3.99 -0.39
CA PRO A 75 -8.16 -2.64 -0.52
C PRO A 75 -8.47 -1.84 0.74
N PHE A 76 -7.51 -1.06 1.24
CA PHE A 76 -7.70 -0.15 2.36
C PHE A 76 -7.39 1.28 1.92
N VAL A 77 -8.03 2.24 2.60
CA VAL A 77 -7.81 3.66 2.36
C VAL A 77 -7.63 4.39 3.69
N ALA A 78 -6.84 5.46 3.65
CA ALA A 78 -6.75 6.45 4.72
C ALA A 78 -6.85 7.84 4.10
N TYR A 79 -7.69 8.70 4.66
CA TYR A 79 -7.67 10.13 4.38
C TYR A 79 -7.05 10.80 5.58
N LEU A 80 -6.01 11.62 5.36
CA LEU A 80 -5.23 12.24 6.40
C LEU A 80 -5.53 13.73 6.47
N ASP A 81 -5.80 14.22 7.68
CA ASP A 81 -6.01 15.63 7.98
C ASP A 81 -5.58 15.93 9.43
N GLY A 82 -5.56 17.21 9.79
CA GLY A 82 -5.21 17.65 11.14
C GLY A 82 -6.33 17.46 12.17
N ASP A 83 -7.59 17.31 11.75
CA ASP A 83 -8.72 17.11 12.68
C ASP A 83 -8.68 15.73 13.34
N GLN A 84 -8.04 14.76 12.69
CA GLN A 84 -7.83 13.41 13.20
C GLN A 84 -6.66 13.30 14.18
N GLU A 85 -5.78 14.30 14.31
CA GLU A 85 -4.74 14.35 15.34
C GLU A 85 -5.34 14.39 16.75
N VAL A 86 -4.56 13.95 17.75
CA VAL A 86 -5.00 13.96 19.15
C VAL A 86 -3.94 14.63 20.03
N PRO A 87 -4.13 15.91 20.40
CA PRO A 87 -5.26 16.79 20.07
C PRO A 87 -5.27 17.26 18.61
N PRO A 88 -6.42 17.72 18.07
CA PRO A 88 -6.53 18.21 16.69
C PRO A 88 -5.58 19.37 16.38
N VAL A 89 -5.09 19.41 15.14
CA VAL A 89 -4.16 20.41 14.61
C VAL A 89 -4.84 21.22 13.51
N THR A 90 -4.76 22.55 13.59
CA THR A 90 -5.19 23.43 12.49
C THR A 90 -4.06 23.53 11.45
N THR A 91 -4.24 22.88 10.31
CA THR A 91 -3.31 22.87 9.17
C THR A 91 -4.06 22.88 7.83
N THR A 92 -3.37 23.23 6.75
CA THR A 92 -3.81 23.01 5.36
C THR A 92 -3.38 21.65 4.81
N GLY A 93 -2.55 20.93 5.57
CA GLY A 93 -2.02 19.63 5.22
C GLY A 93 -3.12 18.62 4.98
N THR A 94 -2.97 17.84 3.90
CA THR A 94 -3.85 16.71 3.61
C THR A 94 -3.05 15.54 3.06
N GLY A 95 -3.59 14.34 3.18
CA GLY A 95 -3.03 13.16 2.53
C GLY A 95 -4.07 12.11 2.18
N MET A 96 -3.68 11.22 1.30
CA MET A 96 -4.44 10.03 0.95
C MET A 96 -3.50 8.83 0.88
N GLY A 97 -3.81 7.80 1.66
CA GLY A 97 -3.14 6.51 1.63
C GLY A 97 -4.01 5.46 0.96
N THR A 98 -3.42 4.66 0.09
CA THR A 98 -4.00 3.41 -0.40
C THR A 98 -3.12 2.26 0.03
N PHE A 99 -3.75 1.17 0.48
CA PHE A 99 -3.05 0.00 0.98
C PHE A 99 -3.72 -1.25 0.43
N ALA A 100 -2.94 -2.29 0.26
CA ALA A 100 -3.46 -3.56 -0.18
C ALA A 100 -2.73 -4.66 0.58
N LEU A 101 -3.51 -5.52 1.22
CA LEU A 101 -3.04 -6.73 1.89
C LEU A 101 -3.12 -7.91 0.91
N ASN A 102 -2.09 -8.75 0.87
CA ASN A 102 -2.11 -9.96 0.05
C ASN A 102 -2.99 -11.08 0.65
N GLY A 103 -3.26 -12.11 -0.17
CA GLY A 103 -4.18 -13.20 0.19
C GLY A 103 -3.76 -14.01 1.41
N ASP A 104 -2.45 -14.17 1.64
CA ASP A 104 -1.91 -14.90 2.79
C ASP A 104 -1.67 -14.01 4.03
N SER A 105 -1.96 -12.70 3.92
CA SER A 105 -1.80 -11.73 5.01
C SER A 105 -0.37 -11.57 5.55
N THR A 106 0.65 -11.82 4.73
CA THR A 106 2.06 -11.65 5.12
C THR A 106 2.70 -10.36 4.58
N MET A 107 2.00 -9.65 3.68
CA MET A 107 2.50 -8.48 2.98
C MET A 107 1.44 -7.40 2.80
N LEU A 108 1.73 -6.18 3.24
CA LEU A 108 0.95 -4.97 3.00
C LEU A 108 1.73 -4.02 2.08
N MET A 109 1.22 -3.75 0.89
CA MET A 109 1.73 -2.66 0.06
C MET A 109 0.99 -1.38 0.36
N TYR A 110 1.70 -0.25 0.30
CA TYR A 110 1.13 1.06 0.55
C TYR A 110 1.70 2.13 -0.38
N GLU A 111 0.85 3.10 -0.72
CA GLU A 111 1.19 4.36 -1.37
C GLU A 111 0.43 5.49 -0.67
N ILE A 112 1.15 6.50 -0.19
CA ILE A 112 0.62 7.59 0.62
C ILE A 112 1.08 8.90 0.00
N THR A 113 0.15 9.66 -0.57
CA THR A 113 0.40 10.99 -1.14
C THR A 113 0.01 12.05 -0.14
N ILE A 114 0.89 13.02 0.04
CA ILE A 114 0.77 14.11 1.02
C ILE A 114 0.98 15.44 0.29
N GLN A 115 0.23 16.46 0.69
CA GLN A 115 0.29 17.78 0.09
C GLN A 115 -0.08 18.89 1.09
N ASN A 116 0.44 20.09 0.84
CA ASN A 116 0.13 21.34 1.55
C ASN A 116 0.42 21.33 3.05
N LEU A 117 1.38 20.53 3.50
CA LEU A 117 1.87 20.62 4.88
C LEU A 117 2.52 21.99 5.12
N THR A 118 2.52 22.43 6.37
CA THR A 118 3.04 23.75 6.73
C THR A 118 4.55 23.74 7.01
N GLY A 119 5.12 22.56 7.25
CA GLY A 119 6.55 22.35 7.52
C GLY A 119 7.15 21.18 6.73
N ASN A 120 8.48 21.04 6.79
CA ASN A 120 9.15 19.90 6.14
C ASN A 120 8.79 18.62 6.88
N ILE A 121 8.47 17.55 6.13
CA ILE A 121 8.24 16.23 6.72
C ILE A 121 9.55 15.71 7.31
N VAL A 122 9.52 15.34 8.59
CA VAL A 122 10.67 14.77 9.31
C VAL A 122 10.50 13.28 9.60
N ALA A 123 9.25 12.83 9.74
CA ALA A 123 8.95 11.41 9.93
C ALA A 123 7.53 11.06 9.47
N SER A 124 7.30 9.79 9.16
CA SER A 124 5.96 9.23 9.00
C SER A 124 5.94 7.79 9.48
N HIS A 125 4.85 7.39 10.12
CA HIS A 125 4.72 6.09 10.76
C HIS A 125 3.33 5.48 10.57
N PHE A 126 3.27 4.15 10.57
CA PHE A 126 2.09 3.44 11.03
C PHE A 126 2.09 3.37 12.56
N HIS A 127 0.94 3.64 13.15
CA HIS A 127 0.64 3.46 14.55
C HIS A 127 -0.52 2.48 14.74
N ASN A 128 -0.67 1.95 15.97
CA ASN A 128 -1.75 1.05 16.33
C ASN A 128 -2.55 1.56 17.53
N ALA A 129 -3.74 2.09 17.26
CA ALA A 129 -4.79 2.40 18.22
C ALA A 129 -6.12 2.68 17.51
N PRO A 130 -7.27 2.47 18.17
CA PRO A 130 -8.55 2.90 17.62
C PRO A 130 -8.59 4.41 17.35
N ALA A 131 -9.50 4.81 16.46
CA ALA A 131 -9.72 6.21 16.11
C ALA A 131 -9.92 7.10 17.35
N GLY A 132 -9.31 8.28 17.35
CA GLY A 132 -9.39 9.24 18.46
C GLY A 132 -8.49 8.93 19.66
N THR A 133 -7.67 7.88 19.61
CA THR A 133 -6.68 7.56 20.65
C THR A 133 -5.26 7.52 20.07
N ASN A 134 -4.26 7.93 20.84
CA ASN A 134 -2.85 7.81 20.45
C ASN A 134 -2.33 6.40 20.72
N GLY A 135 -1.69 5.80 19.69
CA GLY A 135 -1.06 4.49 19.72
C GLY A 135 0.45 4.56 19.58
N GLY A 136 1.13 3.47 19.90
CA GLY A 136 2.57 3.32 19.64
C GLY A 136 2.87 3.17 18.15
N VAL A 137 4.10 3.53 17.75
CA VAL A 137 4.63 3.27 16.39
C VAL A 137 4.80 1.76 16.21
N VAL A 138 4.34 1.25 15.06
CA VAL A 138 4.47 -0.17 14.68
C VAL A 138 5.26 -0.39 13.39
N LYS A 139 5.39 0.64 12.55
CA LYS A 139 6.24 0.64 11.36
C LYS A 139 6.64 2.06 10.99
N THR A 140 7.92 2.26 10.73
CA THR A 140 8.47 3.49 10.16
C THR A 140 8.28 3.50 8.65
N ILE A 141 7.64 4.55 8.13
CA ILE A 141 7.43 4.77 6.69
C ILE A 141 8.55 5.65 6.14
N PHE A 142 8.88 6.72 6.87
CA PHE A 142 9.89 7.70 6.48
C PHE A 142 10.57 8.28 7.72
N SER A 143 11.87 8.52 7.61
CA SER A 143 12.67 9.30 8.56
C SER A 143 13.71 10.07 7.77
N GLY A 144 13.75 11.39 7.92
CA GLY A 144 14.69 12.24 7.17
C GLY A 144 14.18 13.66 7.04
N SER A 145 14.35 14.25 5.87
CA SER A 145 13.75 15.54 5.53
C SER A 145 13.21 15.46 4.11
N ALA A 146 11.90 15.66 3.97
CA ALA A 146 11.24 15.87 2.69
C ALA A 146 10.53 17.23 2.72
N GLY A 147 10.14 17.72 1.54
CA GLY A 147 9.35 18.95 1.43
C GLY A 147 7.94 18.80 2.02
N THR A 148 7.08 19.76 1.73
CA THR A 148 5.69 19.79 2.19
C THR A 148 4.76 18.86 1.43
N ASP A 149 5.18 18.44 0.23
CA ASP A 149 4.44 17.57 -0.67
C ASP A 149 5.32 16.37 -1.04
N THR A 150 4.78 15.16 -0.99
CA THR A 150 5.53 13.94 -1.34
C THR A 150 4.59 12.76 -1.58
N THR A 151 5.14 11.67 -2.09
CA THR A 151 4.49 10.36 -2.08
C THR A 151 5.43 9.33 -1.51
N PHE A 152 5.00 8.65 -0.44
CA PHE A 152 5.70 7.51 0.13
C PHE A 152 5.09 6.22 -0.39
N SER A 153 5.92 5.32 -0.91
CA SER A 153 5.49 3.99 -1.33
C SER A 153 6.37 2.92 -0.68
N GLY A 154 5.79 1.81 -0.27
CA GLY A 154 6.54 0.75 0.40
C GLY A 154 5.81 -0.58 0.46
N ILE A 155 6.54 -1.57 0.96
CA ILE A 155 6.04 -2.91 1.27
C ILE A 155 6.40 -3.16 2.73
N TRP A 156 5.39 -3.52 3.53
CA TRP A 156 5.57 -3.96 4.89
C TRP A 156 5.34 -5.47 4.97
N THR A 157 6.39 -6.22 5.35
CA THR A 157 6.35 -7.69 5.40
C THR A 157 6.51 -8.23 6.81
N SER A 158 6.12 -9.49 7.02
CA SER A 158 6.41 -10.22 8.27
C SER A 158 7.91 -10.45 8.54
N SER A 159 8.79 -10.21 7.56
CA SER A 159 10.24 -10.40 7.66
C SER A 159 11.01 -9.09 7.95
N ASP A 160 10.32 -7.96 7.95
CA ASP A 160 10.93 -6.66 8.25
C ASP A 160 11.41 -6.59 9.71
N SER A 161 12.35 -5.69 10.00
CA SER A 161 12.81 -5.42 11.39
C SER A 161 11.68 -4.94 12.31
N GLU A 162 10.70 -4.24 11.74
CA GLU A 162 9.42 -3.90 12.34
C GLU A 162 8.36 -4.76 11.61
N PRO A 163 8.12 -6.01 12.04
CA PRO A 163 7.41 -6.99 11.22
C PRO A 163 5.89 -6.75 11.19
N LEU A 164 5.27 -7.02 10.04
CA LEU A 164 3.82 -7.12 9.93
C LEU A 164 3.38 -8.45 10.59
N THR A 165 3.08 -8.39 11.89
CA THR A 165 2.68 -9.57 12.65
C THR A 165 1.21 -9.93 12.39
N PRO A 166 0.79 -11.20 12.63
CA PRO A 166 -0.62 -11.58 12.54
C PRO A 166 -1.55 -10.73 13.43
N ALA A 167 -1.05 -10.27 14.60
CA ALA A 167 -1.79 -9.35 15.46
C ALA A 167 -2.00 -7.99 14.78
N LEU A 168 -0.98 -7.44 14.12
CA LEU A 168 -1.11 -6.17 13.39
C LEU A 168 -2.02 -6.29 12.16
N VAL A 169 -2.05 -7.45 11.50
CA VAL A 169 -3.03 -7.72 10.45
C VAL A 169 -4.46 -7.69 11.02
N HIS A 170 -4.68 -8.32 12.17
CA HIS A 170 -5.97 -8.26 12.84
C HIS A 170 -6.38 -6.82 13.15
N GLU A 171 -5.46 -6.00 13.68
CA GLU A 171 -5.70 -4.58 13.95
C GLU A 171 -5.94 -3.76 12.68
N LEU A 172 -5.24 -4.06 11.57
CA LEU A 172 -5.48 -3.45 10.27
C LEU A 172 -6.90 -3.74 9.77
N LEU A 173 -7.30 -5.01 9.82
CA LEU A 173 -8.65 -5.44 9.41
C LEU A 173 -9.75 -4.84 10.30
N ALA A 174 -9.44 -4.57 11.57
CA ALA A 174 -10.33 -3.88 12.51
C ALA A 174 -10.36 -2.36 12.32
N GLY A 175 -9.49 -1.78 11.48
CA GLY A 175 -9.39 -0.33 11.27
C GLY A 175 -8.64 0.42 12.37
N ASN A 176 -7.81 -0.27 13.15
CA ASN A 176 -7.05 0.28 14.28
C ASN A 176 -5.63 0.71 13.91
N LEU A 177 -5.18 0.48 12.68
CA LEU A 177 -3.93 1.08 12.20
C LEU A 177 -4.19 2.47 11.63
N TYR A 178 -3.23 3.37 11.82
CA TYR A 178 -3.30 4.72 11.25
C TYR A 178 -1.95 5.23 10.82
N ILE A 179 -1.97 6.15 9.87
CA ILE A 179 -0.79 6.90 9.46
C ILE A 179 -0.75 8.18 10.27
N ASN A 180 0.44 8.52 10.78
CA ASN A 180 0.75 9.85 11.27
C ASN A 180 1.94 10.41 10.48
N VAL A 181 1.87 11.69 10.09
CA VAL A 181 2.94 12.41 9.40
C VAL A 181 3.39 13.57 10.29
N HIS A 182 4.69 13.61 10.57
CA HIS A 182 5.31 14.58 11.46
C HIS A 182 6.10 15.59 10.64
N THR A 183 5.96 16.87 10.98
CA THR A 183 6.75 17.94 10.39
C THR A 183 7.61 18.64 11.43
N ASP A 184 8.55 19.47 10.98
CA ASP A 184 9.35 20.33 11.86
C ASP A 184 8.49 21.34 12.64
N GLN A 185 7.33 21.74 12.12
CA GLN A 185 6.36 22.61 12.80
C GLN A 185 5.43 21.87 13.75
N PHE A 186 5.08 20.62 13.43
CA PHE A 186 4.25 19.78 14.29
C PHE A 186 4.95 18.44 14.60
N PRO A 187 5.94 18.44 15.51
CA PRO A 187 6.69 17.22 15.85
C PRO A 187 5.83 16.06 16.38
N PRO A 188 4.75 16.27 17.16
CA PRO A 188 3.87 15.18 17.57
C PRO A 188 3.04 14.55 16.43
N GLY A 189 2.86 15.27 15.33
CA GLY A 189 1.99 14.91 14.20
C GLY A 189 1.30 16.16 13.63
N GLU A 190 1.33 16.32 12.30
CA GLU A 190 0.59 17.37 11.58
C GLU A 190 -0.72 16.86 10.99
N ILE A 191 -0.68 15.66 10.39
CA ILE A 191 -1.86 15.01 9.82
C ILE A 191 -1.89 13.51 10.15
N ARG A 192 -3.09 13.01 10.44
CA ARG A 192 -3.37 11.61 10.74
C ARG A 192 -4.54 11.07 9.93
N GLY A 193 -4.51 9.77 9.64
CA GLY A 193 -5.62 9.07 8.99
C GLY A 193 -5.68 7.60 9.40
N GLN A 194 -6.84 7.13 9.87
CA GLN A 194 -7.07 5.70 10.08
C GLN A 194 -7.09 4.94 8.74
N VAL A 195 -6.53 3.75 8.74
CA VAL A 195 -6.52 2.83 7.61
C VAL A 195 -7.74 1.91 7.71
N PHE A 196 -8.76 2.15 6.89
CA PHE A 196 -9.98 1.34 6.90
C PHE A 196 -10.05 0.42 5.68
N PRO A 197 -10.60 -0.80 5.83
CA PRO A 197 -11.06 -1.59 4.69
C PRO A 197 -11.98 -0.75 3.82
N GLN A 198 -11.61 -0.56 2.56
CA GLN A 198 -12.58 -0.08 1.59
C GLN A 198 -13.57 -1.21 1.39
N ALA A 199 -14.82 -1.00 1.81
CA ALA A 199 -15.87 -1.96 1.56
C ALA A 199 -15.85 -2.28 0.06
N ALA A 200 -15.53 -3.53 -0.29
CA ALA A 200 -15.77 -4.01 -1.64
C ALA A 200 -17.24 -3.69 -1.89
N LYS A 201 -17.52 -2.81 -2.84
CA LYS A 201 -18.88 -2.56 -3.30
C LYS A 201 -19.32 -3.88 -3.91
N LEU A 202 -19.86 -4.77 -3.08
CA LEU A 202 -20.56 -5.95 -3.53
C LEU A 202 -21.79 -5.39 -4.24
N LEU A 203 -21.68 -5.23 -5.57
CA LEU A 203 -22.84 -5.13 -6.41
C LEU A 203 -23.51 -6.50 -6.34
N ILE A 204 -24.29 -6.74 -5.28
CA ILE A 204 -25.28 -7.82 -5.30
C ILE A 204 -26.38 -7.30 -6.23
N SER A 205 -26.21 -7.49 -7.54
CA SER A 205 -27.34 -7.44 -8.45
C SER A 205 -28.08 -8.77 -8.30
N GLU A 206 -29.05 -8.75 -7.40
CA GLU A 206 -30.13 -9.74 -7.21
C GLU A 206 -29.73 -11.08 -6.56
N PHE A 207 -30.43 -11.42 -5.47
CA PHE A 207 -30.54 -12.79 -4.98
C PHE A 207 -32.00 -13.21 -5.15
N VAL A 208 -32.28 -14.04 -6.15
CA VAL A 208 -33.60 -14.67 -6.31
C VAL A 208 -33.67 -15.86 -5.35
N VAL A 209 -34.48 -15.73 -4.29
CA VAL A 209 -34.93 -16.89 -3.53
C VAL A 209 -36.22 -17.36 -4.19
N THR A 210 -36.16 -18.49 -4.90
CA THR A 210 -37.37 -19.22 -5.27
C THR A 210 -37.84 -20.05 -4.07
N PRO A 211 -39.16 -20.15 -3.83
CA PRO A 211 -39.70 -20.99 -2.77
C PRO A 211 -39.42 -22.48 -3.01
#